data_AF-A0A932HYQ9-F1
#
_entry.id   AF-A0A932HYQ9-F1
#
_cell.length_a   1.000
_cell.length_b   1.000
_cell.length_c   1.000
_cell.angle_alpha   90.00
_cell.angle_beta   90.00
_cell.angle_gamma   90.00
#
_symmetry.space_group_name_H-M   'P 1'
#
loop_
_entity.id
_entity.type
_entity.pdbx_description
1 polymer ?
#
loop_
_entity_poly.entity_id
_entity_poly.type
_entity_poly.pdbx_seq_one_letter_code
_entity_poly.pdbx_strand_id
1 'polypeptide(L)'
;MMSGRRKRDWDEHGGDGERRSESRRERPDLGPLARMSGRALRRLIERVDMDTLSLALRYAEEALVQRVLRNVSARTAAALRVEMEDGPSAAPEDCVEAQQVLLDVAHDLEERGEISFEGPADDALPPLDRELERRIVAFSLAEAGAPDVIALVAGLSGRGREHGLVSLEPALERLPEGVLAAGLRMAVDQLAVEEIETVLGRQIDAAVYAMERNSEIAVEGALSIVEGEDQERTRQRLVAFLPEGEADFQRMPEVRLPPSAQAANDIIRASCDLAALARREGLGALEDRLEELPHPLLARGVRLALDGNDLDEIERMLRRRSRSRVERERRKLETLLEGILLLREGRDPAYIREALEGFLEEKA
;
A
#
# COMPACT_ATOMS: atom_id res chain seq x y z
N MET A 1 -15.17 9.02 70.23
CA MET A 1 -14.04 9.26 71.17
C MET A 1 -13.27 7.95 71.28
N MET A 2 -12.16 7.84 70.53
CA MET A 2 -10.78 8.08 70.96
C MET A 2 -10.22 7.04 71.94
N SER A 3 -9.09 6.45 71.50
CA SER A 3 -7.92 6.07 72.31
C SER A 3 -8.06 4.82 73.21
N GLY A 4 -7.12 3.87 73.24
CA GLY A 4 -5.79 3.88 72.64
C GLY A 4 -4.92 2.69 73.06
N ARG A 5 -3.76 2.65 72.37
CA ARG A 5 -2.45 2.02 72.63
C ARG A 5 -2.30 0.94 73.72
N ARG A 6 -1.59 -0.13 73.35
CA ARG A 6 -0.33 -0.62 73.97
C ARG A 6 0.39 -1.52 72.95
N LYS A 7 1.55 -1.11 72.42
CA LYS A 7 2.91 -1.28 72.98
C LYS A 7 3.38 -2.73 72.83
N ARG A 8 4.37 -2.97 71.97
CA ARG A 8 5.34 -4.04 72.16
C ARG A 8 6.67 -3.65 71.54
N ASP A 9 7.68 -3.85 72.38
CA ASP A 9 9.04 -3.34 72.30
C ASP A 9 9.86 -4.07 71.24
N TRP A 10 10.90 -3.36 70.81
CA TRP A 10 12.00 -3.84 70.01
C TRP A 10 12.94 -4.65 70.89
N ASP A 11 13.30 -5.85 70.47
CA ASP A 11 14.56 -6.49 70.87
C ASP A 11 15.43 -6.63 69.63
N GLU A 12 16.47 -5.81 69.59
CA GLU A 12 17.61 -5.92 68.69
C GLU A 12 18.46 -7.12 69.11
N HIS A 13 18.69 -8.05 68.18
CA HIS A 13 19.96 -8.76 68.10
C HIS A 13 20.50 -8.62 66.68
N GLY A 14 21.52 -7.79 66.55
CA GLY A 14 22.37 -7.70 65.37
C GLY A 14 23.20 -8.97 65.19
N GLY A 15 23.45 -9.29 63.93
CA GLY A 15 24.28 -10.39 63.49
C GLY A 15 24.29 -10.43 61.97
N ASP A 16 25.26 -9.72 61.40
CA ASP A 16 25.91 -9.95 60.11
C ASP A 16 24.99 -9.94 58.87
N GLY A 17 24.98 -8.89 58.04
CA GLY A 17 26.21 -8.37 57.43
C GLY A 17 26.70 -9.22 56.25
N GLU A 18 25.89 -10.12 55.68
CA GLU A 18 26.22 -10.89 54.47
C GLU A 18 24.90 -11.54 53.99
N ARG A 19 24.17 -11.12 52.95
CA ARG A 19 24.54 -10.95 51.54
C ARG A 19 23.43 -10.12 50.88
N ARG A 20 23.49 -8.79 51.04
CA ARG A 20 22.91 -7.86 50.06
C ARG A 20 24.05 -7.28 49.23
N SER A 21 24.84 -8.16 48.61
CA SER A 21 25.55 -7.81 47.38
C SER A 21 24.49 -7.88 46.27
N GLU A 22 23.78 -6.80 45.97
CA GLU A 22 24.24 -5.86 44.94
C GLU A 22 24.91 -6.61 43.78
N SER A 23 24.15 -7.48 43.11
CA SER A 23 24.33 -7.65 41.68
C SER A 23 23.67 -6.45 41.02
N ARG A 24 24.32 -5.28 41.07
CA ARG A 24 24.16 -4.32 39.98
C ARG A 24 24.76 -5.02 38.77
N ARG A 25 23.96 -5.84 38.06
CA ARG A 25 24.25 -6.09 36.65
C ARG A 25 24.31 -4.70 36.04
N GLU A 26 25.51 -4.27 35.65
CA GLU A 26 25.68 -2.99 34.97
C GLU A 26 24.67 -2.97 33.83
N ARG A 27 23.83 -1.94 33.80
CA ARG A 27 22.85 -1.80 32.73
C ARG A 27 23.64 -1.72 31.42
N PRO A 28 23.33 -2.55 30.42
CA PRO A 28 24.02 -2.50 29.15
C PRO A 28 23.95 -1.09 28.56
N ASP A 29 25.09 -0.57 28.10
CA ASP A 29 25.16 0.76 27.51
C ASP A 29 24.69 0.70 26.05
N LEU A 30 23.51 1.25 25.79
CA LEU A 30 22.96 1.38 24.43
C LEU A 30 23.51 2.60 23.68
N GLY A 31 24.35 3.42 24.29
CA GLY A 31 24.96 4.60 23.69
C GLY A 31 25.61 4.37 22.32
N PRO A 32 26.28 3.23 22.04
CA PRO A 32 26.78 2.89 20.71
C PRO A 32 25.69 2.86 19.64
N LEU A 33 24.47 2.38 19.95
CA LEU A 33 23.38 2.29 18.99
C LEU A 33 22.91 3.66 18.49
N ALA A 34 23.03 4.69 19.33
CA ALA A 34 22.67 6.05 18.96
C ALA A 34 23.61 6.67 17.91
N ARG A 35 24.86 6.17 17.81
CA ARG A 35 25.89 6.67 16.88
C ARG A 35 25.91 5.95 15.54
N MET A 36 25.21 4.82 15.43
CA MET A 36 25.08 4.06 14.20
C MET A 36 24.40 4.88 13.09
N SER A 37 24.76 4.65 11.83
CA SER A 37 23.99 5.17 10.70
C SER A 37 22.57 4.59 10.67
N GLY A 38 21.63 5.28 10.04
CA GLY A 38 20.25 4.77 9.90
C GLY A 38 20.21 3.41 9.19
N ARG A 39 21.09 3.19 8.20
CA ARG A 39 21.23 1.90 7.51
C ARG A 39 21.67 0.78 8.45
N ALA A 40 22.69 1.04 9.27
CA ALA A 40 23.17 0.08 10.26
C ALA A 40 22.08 -0.25 11.30
N LEU A 41 21.33 0.77 11.75
CA LEU A 41 20.25 0.57 12.71
C LEU A 41 19.09 -0.25 12.13
N ARG A 42 18.69 0.01 10.87
CA ARG A 42 17.69 -0.80 10.16
C ARG A 42 18.10 -2.27 10.05
N ARG A 43 19.37 -2.52 9.72
CA ARG A 43 19.90 -3.88 9.61
C ARG A 43 19.88 -4.63 10.95
N LEU A 44 20.15 -3.93 12.05
CA LEU A 44 20.00 -4.47 13.40
C LEU A 44 18.54 -4.80 13.71
N ILE A 45 17.63 -3.86 13.46
CA ILE A 45 16.21 -4.04 13.75
C ILE A 45 15.60 -5.23 12.98
N GLU A 46 16.00 -5.43 11.72
CA GLU A 46 15.57 -6.59 10.91
C GLU A 46 15.96 -7.96 11.50
N ARG A 47 16.92 -8.01 12.42
CA ARG A 47 17.44 -9.25 13.04
C ARG A 47 16.87 -9.52 14.44
N VAL A 48 16.06 -8.62 14.98
CA VAL A 48 15.53 -8.69 16.35
C VAL A 48 14.01 -8.75 16.30
N ASP A 49 13.42 -9.63 17.10
CA ASP A 49 11.96 -9.74 17.20
C ASP A 49 11.33 -8.57 17.96
N MET A 50 10.01 -8.41 17.80
CA MET A 50 9.25 -7.29 18.38
C MET A 50 9.29 -7.29 19.92
N ASP A 51 9.23 -8.45 20.55
CA ASP A 51 9.18 -8.58 22.00
C ASP A 51 10.52 -8.14 22.62
N THR A 52 11.62 -8.61 22.06
CA THR A 52 12.98 -8.21 22.46
C THR A 52 13.20 -6.72 22.22
N LEU A 53 12.81 -6.22 21.04
CA LEU A 53 13.01 -4.81 20.69
C LEU A 53 12.19 -3.88 21.62
N SER A 54 10.93 -4.21 21.89
CA SER A 54 10.05 -3.42 22.76
C SER A 54 10.52 -3.41 24.22
N LEU A 55 10.97 -4.56 24.75
CA LEU A 55 11.55 -4.67 26.09
C LEU A 55 12.87 -3.89 26.21
N ALA A 56 13.74 -3.98 25.19
CA ALA A 56 15.02 -3.31 25.19
C ALA A 56 14.89 -1.77 25.21
N LEU A 57 13.85 -1.24 24.55
CA LEU A 57 13.62 0.19 24.39
C LEU A 57 12.78 0.84 25.50
N ARG A 58 12.03 0.06 26.30
CA ARG A 58 11.10 0.57 27.32
C ARG A 58 11.72 1.56 28.32
N TYR A 59 13.00 1.42 28.62
CA TYR A 59 13.76 2.31 29.50
C TYR A 59 15.00 2.93 28.83
N ALA A 60 15.05 2.91 27.49
CA ALA A 60 16.12 3.54 26.74
C ALA A 60 15.97 5.08 26.72
N GLU A 61 17.03 5.78 26.33
CA GLU A 61 16.95 7.23 26.13
C GLU A 61 15.95 7.58 25.02
N GLU A 62 15.12 8.60 25.24
CA GLU A 62 14.10 9.05 24.29
C GLU A 62 14.68 9.31 22.89
N ALA A 63 15.91 9.83 22.81
CA ALA A 63 16.59 10.06 21.54
C ALA A 63 16.85 8.76 20.75
N LEU A 64 17.21 7.67 21.43
CA LEU A 64 17.38 6.35 20.82
C LEU A 64 16.04 5.74 20.42
N VAL A 65 15.01 5.88 21.26
CA VAL A 65 13.64 5.42 20.96
C VAL A 65 13.12 6.08 19.68
N GLN A 66 13.16 7.42 19.61
CA GLN A 66 12.75 8.17 18.42
C GLN A 66 13.60 7.80 17.19
N ARG A 67 14.88 7.48 17.39
CA ARG A 67 15.74 7.01 16.31
C ARG A 67 15.29 5.66 15.77
N VAL A 68 15.03 4.68 16.63
CA VAL A 68 14.54 3.36 16.20
C VAL A 68 13.18 3.50 15.50
N LEU A 69 12.26 4.30 16.06
CA LEU A 69 10.93 4.52 15.50
C LEU A 69 10.96 5.13 14.09
N ARG A 70 11.94 6.02 13.79
CA ARG A 70 12.13 6.59 12.44
C ARG A 70 12.77 5.62 11.44
N ASN A 71 13.28 4.49 11.90
CA ASN A 71 13.98 3.50 11.09
C ASN A 71 13.14 2.24 10.83
N VAL A 72 11.95 2.13 11.42
CA VAL A 72 10.99 1.05 11.13
C VAL A 72 9.81 1.60 10.33
N SER A 73 8.93 0.73 9.84
CA SER A 73 7.71 1.18 9.18
C SER A 73 6.78 1.90 10.16
N ALA A 74 5.92 2.80 9.67
CA ALA A 74 4.94 3.53 10.48
C ALA A 74 4.05 2.60 11.32
N ARG A 75 3.67 1.43 10.76
CA ARG A 75 2.91 0.40 11.46
C ARG A 75 3.72 -0.23 12.58
N THR A 76 4.96 -0.66 12.30
CA THR A 76 5.87 -1.23 13.30
C THR A 76 6.17 -0.21 14.40
N ALA A 77 6.36 1.06 14.05
CA ALA A 77 6.55 2.14 15.01
C ALA A 77 5.32 2.34 15.91
N ALA A 78 4.11 2.25 15.37
CA ALA A 78 2.89 2.34 16.16
C ALA A 78 2.74 1.13 17.10
N ALA A 79 2.97 -0.08 16.60
CA ALA A 79 2.93 -1.30 17.41
C ALA A 79 3.98 -1.28 18.54
N LEU A 80 5.21 -0.86 18.23
CA LEU A 80 6.30 -0.77 19.19
C LEU A 80 5.99 0.22 20.32
N ARG A 81 5.39 1.38 20.00
CA ARG A 81 4.93 2.35 21.03
C ARG A 81 3.90 1.74 21.96
N VAL A 82 2.88 1.08 21.40
CA VAL A 82 1.83 0.43 22.20
C VAL A 82 2.43 -0.65 23.10
N GLU A 83 3.31 -1.50 22.58
CA GLU A 83 3.93 -2.56 23.38
C GLU A 83 4.86 -2.01 24.48
N MET A 84 5.50 -0.87 24.26
CA MET A 84 6.33 -0.20 25.26
C MET A 84 5.49 0.46 26.37
N GLU A 85 4.35 1.07 26.03
CA GLU A 85 3.49 1.83 26.95
C GLU A 85 2.50 0.93 27.72
N ASP A 86 1.80 0.06 26.99
CA ASP A 86 0.65 -0.73 27.47
C ASP A 86 0.94 -2.24 27.59
N GLY A 87 2.16 -2.68 27.24
CA GLY A 87 2.56 -4.07 27.37
C GLY A 87 2.57 -4.55 28.83
N PRO A 88 2.63 -5.87 29.06
CA PRO A 88 2.67 -6.43 30.41
C PRO A 88 3.83 -5.84 31.21
N SER A 89 3.63 -5.66 32.52
CA SER A 89 4.65 -5.11 33.42
C SER A 89 5.90 -6.00 33.38
N ALA A 90 6.94 -5.54 32.69
CA ALA A 90 8.21 -6.23 32.57
C ALA A 90 9.08 -5.98 33.81
N ALA A 91 9.77 -7.00 34.30
CA ALA A 91 10.75 -6.79 35.34
C ALA A 91 11.94 -5.99 34.77
N PRO A 92 12.60 -5.14 35.59
CA PRO A 92 13.83 -4.47 35.17
C PRO A 92 14.92 -5.44 34.67
N GLU A 93 14.90 -6.69 35.16
CA GLU A 93 15.81 -7.76 34.77
C GLU A 93 15.57 -8.21 33.32
N ASP A 94 14.30 -8.39 32.93
CA ASP A 94 13.91 -8.77 31.56
C ASP A 94 14.32 -7.69 30.55
N CYS A 95 14.20 -6.42 30.93
CA CYS A 95 14.61 -5.30 30.08
C CYS A 95 16.13 -5.29 29.88
N VAL A 96 16.90 -5.57 30.94
CA VAL A 96 18.37 -5.69 30.85
C VAL A 96 18.78 -6.87 29.99
N GLU A 97 18.10 -8.00 30.10
CA GLU A 97 18.33 -9.18 29.25
C GLU A 97 18.05 -8.86 27.78
N ALA A 98 16.91 -8.24 27.48
CA ALA A 98 16.57 -7.82 26.11
C ALA A 98 17.57 -6.80 25.53
N GLN A 99 18.05 -5.87 26.35
CA GLN A 99 19.12 -4.93 25.96
C GLN A 99 20.42 -5.64 25.62
N GLN A 100 20.79 -6.67 26.40
CA GLN A 100 21.98 -7.46 26.13
C GLN A 100 21.82 -8.25 24.81
N VAL A 101 20.67 -8.88 24.59
CA VAL A 101 20.38 -9.59 23.33
C VAL A 101 20.49 -8.64 22.13
N LEU A 102 19.94 -7.43 22.23
CA LEU A 102 20.03 -6.42 21.17
C LEU A 102 21.49 -6.03 20.86
N LEU A 103 22.32 -5.85 21.89
CA LEU A 103 23.75 -5.53 21.72
C LEU A 103 24.55 -6.71 21.16
N ASP A 104 24.25 -7.93 21.60
CA ASP A 104 24.91 -9.14 21.10
C ASP A 104 24.65 -9.33 19.60
N VAL A 105 23.41 -9.10 19.14
CA VAL A 105 23.07 -9.11 17.72
C VAL A 105 23.80 -8.00 16.95
N ALA A 106 23.92 -6.81 17.54
CA ALA A 106 24.66 -5.70 16.92
C ALA A 106 26.16 -6.01 16.78
N HIS A 107 26.78 -6.59 17.81
CA HIS A 107 28.18 -7.00 17.74
C HIS A 107 28.41 -8.13 16.73
N ASP A 108 27.54 -9.15 16.68
CA ASP A 108 27.62 -10.22 15.66
C ASP A 108 27.51 -9.66 14.23
N LEU A 109 26.64 -8.67 14.02
CA LEU A 109 26.52 -7.97 12.74
C LEU A 109 27.78 -7.16 12.39
N GLU A 110 28.42 -6.51 13.37
CA GLU A 110 29.67 -5.77 13.17
C GLU A 110 30.84 -6.70 12.87
N GLU A 111 30.97 -7.81 13.59
CA GLU A 111 32.01 -8.83 13.36
C GLU A 111 31.94 -9.42 11.94
N ARG A 112 30.72 -9.54 11.40
CA ARG A 112 30.47 -9.95 10.01
C ARG A 112 30.68 -8.84 8.99
N GLY A 113 30.98 -7.61 9.44
CA GLY A 113 31.13 -6.43 8.61
C GLY A 113 29.83 -5.94 7.97
N GLU A 114 28.67 -6.36 8.48
CA GLU A 114 27.36 -5.95 7.95
C GLU A 114 26.97 -4.53 8.41
N ILE A 115 27.45 -4.11 9.59
CA ILE A 115 27.18 -2.80 10.20
C ILE A 115 28.45 -2.19 10.80
N SER A 116 28.36 -0.93 11.24
CA SER A 116 29.38 -0.28 12.08
C SER A 116 28.69 0.57 13.15
N PHE A 117 29.24 0.59 14.37
CA PHE A 117 28.79 1.50 15.44
C PHE A 117 29.16 2.96 15.19
N GLU A 118 30.07 3.23 14.24
CA GLU A 118 30.47 4.58 13.86
C GLU A 118 29.86 4.96 12.50
N GLY A 119 29.08 6.03 12.48
CA GLY A 119 28.52 6.59 11.25
C GLY A 119 27.89 7.96 11.50
N PRO A 120 27.51 8.69 10.44
CA PRO A 120 26.72 9.90 10.61
C PRO A 120 25.41 9.55 11.33
N ALA A 121 25.26 10.10 12.54
CA ALA A 121 24.06 9.92 13.33
C ALA A 121 22.84 10.51 12.62
N ASP A 122 22.97 11.44 11.68
CA ASP A 122 21.83 12.01 10.95
C ASP A 122 21.93 11.70 9.45
N ASP A 123 21.85 10.42 9.09
CA ASP A 123 21.42 10.04 7.74
C ASP A 123 19.91 10.28 7.64
N ALA A 124 19.50 11.55 7.53
CA ALA A 124 18.16 11.86 7.08
C ALA A 124 17.93 11.09 5.78
N LEU A 125 16.84 10.31 5.71
CA LEU A 125 16.48 9.62 4.47
C LEU A 125 16.47 10.67 3.36
N PRO A 126 17.29 10.50 2.30
CA PRO A 126 17.31 11.49 1.24
C PRO A 126 15.91 11.60 0.64
N PRO A 127 15.49 12.79 0.17
CA PRO A 127 14.20 12.93 -0.49
C PRO A 127 14.10 11.94 -1.66
N LEU A 128 12.87 11.64 -2.08
CA LEU A 128 12.68 10.88 -3.31
C LEU A 128 13.35 11.62 -4.47
N ASP A 129 14.08 10.89 -5.29
CA ASP A 129 14.63 11.48 -6.51
C ASP A 129 13.48 11.97 -7.41
N ARG A 130 13.66 13.13 -8.04
CA ARG A 130 12.62 13.76 -8.86
C ARG A 130 12.12 12.87 -9.99
N GLU A 131 12.99 12.02 -10.57
CA GLU A 131 12.59 11.06 -11.59
C GLU A 131 11.67 9.97 -11.02
N LEU A 132 11.98 9.46 -9.82
CA LEU A 132 11.13 8.49 -9.15
C LEU A 132 9.77 9.09 -8.76
N GLU A 133 9.75 10.33 -8.26
CA GLU A 133 8.51 11.08 -8.01
C GLU A 133 7.66 11.23 -9.28
N ARG A 134 8.29 11.61 -10.41
CA ARG A 134 7.60 11.70 -11.70
C ARG A 134 6.99 10.36 -12.12
N ARG A 135 7.71 9.25 -11.94
CA ARG A 135 7.22 7.90 -12.30
C ARG A 135 6.04 7.47 -11.44
N ILE A 136 6.08 7.75 -10.13
CA ILE A 136 4.98 7.51 -9.20
C ILE A 136 3.70 8.23 -9.66
N VAL A 137 3.84 9.50 -10.03
CA VAL A 137 2.72 10.31 -10.55
C VAL A 137 2.24 9.77 -11.90
N ALA A 138 3.16 9.45 -12.82
CA ALA A 138 2.84 8.93 -14.14
C ALA A 138 2.11 7.58 -14.09
N PHE A 139 2.48 6.68 -13.17
CA PHE A 139 1.77 5.40 -12.97
C PHE A 139 0.30 5.60 -12.60
N SER A 140 0.00 6.67 -11.85
CA SER A 140 -1.36 7.01 -11.43
C SER A 140 -2.23 7.52 -12.59
N LEU A 141 -1.63 7.82 -13.74
CA LEU A 141 -2.36 8.17 -14.96
C LEU A 141 -2.77 6.89 -15.69
N ALA A 142 -4.02 6.87 -16.19
CA ALA A 142 -4.63 5.71 -16.88
C ALA A 142 -3.91 5.26 -18.18
N GLU A 143 -2.81 5.92 -18.53
CA GLU A 143 -2.01 5.65 -19.73
C GLU A 143 -0.78 4.77 -19.46
N ALA A 144 -0.41 4.54 -18.18
CA ALA A 144 0.72 3.71 -17.84
C ALA A 144 0.57 2.28 -18.37
N GLY A 145 1.63 1.76 -18.99
CA GLY A 145 1.75 0.38 -19.45
C GLY A 145 2.72 -0.43 -18.59
N ALA A 146 2.86 -1.72 -18.92
CA ALA A 146 3.81 -2.59 -18.24
C ALA A 146 5.27 -2.06 -18.22
N PRO A 147 5.81 -1.45 -19.30
CA PRO A 147 7.15 -0.84 -19.26
C PRO A 147 7.31 0.26 -18.21
N ASP A 148 6.26 1.06 -17.96
CA ASP A 148 6.27 2.09 -16.94
C ASP A 148 6.33 1.47 -15.53
N VAL A 149 5.66 0.33 -15.35
CA VAL A 149 5.70 -0.45 -14.10
C VAL A 149 7.12 -0.97 -13.86
N ILE A 150 7.75 -1.56 -14.87
CA ILE A 150 9.12 -2.07 -14.77
C ILE A 150 10.07 -0.93 -14.37
N ALA A 151 9.97 0.22 -15.04
CA ALA A 151 10.79 1.38 -14.75
C ALA A 151 10.54 1.94 -13.33
N LEU A 152 9.29 1.92 -12.86
CA LEU A 152 8.92 2.33 -11.51
C LEU A 152 9.51 1.39 -10.46
N VAL A 153 9.22 0.08 -10.56
CA VAL A 153 9.65 -0.93 -9.58
C VAL A 153 11.17 -1.01 -9.50
N ALA A 154 11.88 -0.97 -10.65
CA ALA A 154 13.34 -0.96 -10.64
C ALA A 154 13.91 0.29 -9.94
N GLY A 155 13.26 1.45 -10.09
CA GLY A 155 13.62 2.67 -9.36
C GLY A 155 13.38 2.56 -7.86
N LEU A 156 12.24 1.98 -7.46
CA LEU A 156 11.90 1.70 -6.06
C LEU A 156 12.88 0.71 -5.42
N SER A 157 13.30 -0.33 -6.14
CA SER A 157 14.32 -1.28 -5.69
C SER A 157 15.68 -0.61 -5.49
N GLY A 158 16.11 0.26 -6.41
CA GLY A 158 17.35 1.00 -6.26
C GLY A 158 17.39 1.78 -4.95
N ARG A 159 16.32 2.53 -4.69
CA ARG A 159 16.13 3.28 -3.45
C ARG A 159 16.05 2.37 -2.21
N GLY A 160 15.27 1.29 -2.29
CA GLY A 160 15.13 0.31 -1.21
C GLY A 160 16.45 -0.36 -0.84
N ARG A 161 17.33 -0.63 -1.81
CA ARG A 161 18.65 -1.22 -1.54
C ARG A 161 19.66 -0.22 -1.01
N GLU A 162 19.59 1.03 -1.46
CA GLU A 162 20.51 2.08 -1.01
C GLU A 162 20.17 2.58 0.40
N HIS A 163 18.87 2.73 0.68
CA HIS A 163 18.37 3.39 1.88
C HIS A 163 17.40 2.55 2.73
N GLY A 164 17.10 1.30 2.37
CA GLY A 164 16.10 0.46 3.04
C GLY A 164 14.68 0.71 2.51
N LEU A 165 13.78 -0.28 2.61
CA LEU A 165 12.40 -0.16 2.09
C LEU A 165 11.59 0.94 2.79
N VAL A 166 11.81 1.18 4.08
CA VAL A 166 11.20 2.30 4.84
C VAL A 166 11.45 3.66 4.18
N SER A 167 12.52 3.80 3.40
CA SER A 167 12.78 5.03 2.63
C SER A 167 11.71 5.36 1.57
N LEU A 168 10.79 4.43 1.30
CA LEU A 168 9.66 4.59 0.39
C LEU A 168 8.41 5.16 1.07
N GLU A 169 8.37 5.32 2.39
CA GLU A 169 7.22 5.89 3.10
C GLU A 169 6.78 7.28 2.60
N PRO A 170 7.68 8.21 2.29
CA PRO A 170 7.28 9.49 1.72
C PRO A 170 6.59 9.36 0.35
N ALA A 171 6.83 8.27 -0.39
CA ALA A 171 6.16 8.00 -1.65
C ALA A 171 4.75 7.48 -1.40
N LEU A 172 4.57 6.64 -0.37
CA LEU A 172 3.28 6.09 0.02
C LEU A 172 2.27 7.18 0.40
N GLU A 173 2.70 8.23 1.08
CA GLU A 173 1.83 9.36 1.45
C GLU A 173 1.27 10.13 0.23
N ARG A 174 1.96 10.06 -0.91
CA ARG A 174 1.58 10.77 -2.15
C ARG A 174 0.80 9.89 -3.13
N LEU A 175 0.77 8.59 -2.89
CA LEU A 175 0.14 7.63 -3.78
C LEU A 175 -1.37 7.56 -3.51
N PRO A 176 -2.22 7.58 -4.56
CA PRO A 176 -3.63 7.29 -4.39
C PRO A 176 -3.83 5.86 -3.88
N GLU A 177 -4.88 5.66 -3.09
CA GLU A 177 -5.34 4.33 -2.68
C GLU A 177 -5.55 3.43 -3.92
N GLY A 178 -5.03 2.20 -3.85
CA GLY A 178 -5.06 1.25 -4.96
C GLY A 178 -3.97 0.19 -4.85
N VAL A 179 -3.86 -0.66 -5.89
CA VAL A 179 -2.97 -1.83 -5.89
C VAL A 179 -1.51 -1.47 -5.64
N LEU A 180 -1.00 -0.40 -6.27
CA LEU A 180 0.39 0.06 -6.07
C LEU A 180 0.65 0.51 -4.63
N ALA A 181 -0.21 1.37 -4.08
CA ALA A 181 -0.07 1.87 -2.73
C ALA A 181 -0.21 0.76 -1.69
N ALA A 182 -1.11 -0.20 -1.93
CA ALA A 182 -1.26 -1.38 -1.09
C ALA A 182 0.00 -2.25 -1.15
N GLY A 183 0.49 -2.58 -2.36
CA GLY A 183 1.65 -3.45 -2.53
C GLY A 183 2.92 -2.87 -1.93
N LEU A 184 3.16 -1.57 -2.15
CA LEU A 184 4.31 -0.90 -1.53
C LEU A 184 4.18 -0.81 -0.01
N ARG A 185 2.98 -0.57 0.54
CA ARG A 185 2.77 -0.60 2.00
C ARG A 185 3.09 -1.98 2.58
N MET A 186 2.60 -3.05 1.95
CA MET A 186 2.87 -4.41 2.40
C MET A 186 4.36 -4.77 2.31
N ALA A 187 5.04 -4.33 1.24
CA ALA A 187 6.49 -4.52 1.10
C ALA A 187 7.28 -3.77 2.18
N VAL A 188 6.91 -2.52 2.47
CA VAL A 188 7.53 -1.70 3.54
C VAL A 188 7.25 -2.26 4.93
N ASP A 189 6.05 -2.77 5.16
CA ASP A 189 5.66 -3.48 6.40
C ASP A 189 6.27 -4.88 6.51
N GLN A 190 7.08 -5.30 5.54
CA GLN A 190 7.81 -6.58 5.51
C GLN A 190 6.92 -7.82 5.60
N LEU A 191 5.68 -7.76 5.09
CA LEU A 191 4.80 -8.94 5.00
C LEU A 191 5.45 -10.06 4.19
N ALA A 192 5.02 -11.31 4.44
CA ALA A 192 5.53 -12.46 3.70
C ALA A 192 5.13 -12.39 2.22
N VAL A 193 5.95 -12.96 1.35
CA VAL A 193 5.74 -12.91 -0.12
C VAL A 193 4.40 -13.55 -0.48
N GLU A 194 4.05 -14.66 0.15
CA GLU A 194 2.80 -15.41 -0.08
C GLU A 194 1.57 -14.61 0.37
N GLU A 195 1.71 -13.82 1.45
CA GLU A 195 0.64 -12.92 1.93
C GLU A 195 0.44 -11.75 0.96
N ILE A 196 1.53 -11.15 0.47
CA ILE A 196 1.51 -10.10 -0.55
C ILE A 196 0.82 -10.62 -1.81
N GLU A 197 1.25 -11.78 -2.31
CA GLU A 197 0.67 -12.42 -3.49
C GLU A 197 -0.83 -12.67 -3.32
N THR A 198 -1.23 -13.22 -2.19
CA THR A 198 -2.64 -13.53 -1.91
C THR A 198 -3.50 -12.27 -1.85
N VAL A 199 -3.06 -11.23 -1.15
CA VAL A 199 -3.85 -10.01 -0.97
C VAL A 199 -3.90 -9.20 -2.25
N LEU A 200 -2.76 -8.97 -2.89
CA LEU A 200 -2.70 -8.19 -4.12
C LEU A 200 -3.37 -8.93 -5.28
N GLY A 201 -3.21 -10.24 -5.41
CA GLY A 201 -3.92 -11.04 -6.42
C GLY A 201 -5.43 -10.83 -6.34
N ARG A 202 -6.02 -10.91 -5.14
CA ARG A 202 -7.46 -10.62 -4.94
C ARG A 202 -7.84 -9.18 -5.30
N GLN A 203 -7.00 -8.20 -4.96
CA GLN A 203 -7.27 -6.80 -5.31
C GLN A 203 -7.19 -6.57 -6.83
N ILE A 204 -6.26 -7.24 -7.51
CA ILE A 204 -6.11 -7.20 -8.96
C ILE A 204 -7.34 -7.81 -9.63
N ASP A 205 -7.78 -8.99 -9.19
CA ASP A 205 -8.98 -9.64 -9.70
C ASP A 205 -10.21 -8.74 -9.54
N ALA A 206 -10.39 -8.13 -8.36
CA ALA A 206 -11.49 -7.20 -8.11
C ALA A 206 -11.42 -5.94 -8.99
N ALA A 207 -10.22 -5.37 -9.19
CA ALA A 207 -10.01 -4.20 -10.03
C ALA A 207 -10.28 -4.51 -11.52
N VAL A 208 -9.76 -5.64 -12.02
CA VAL A 208 -9.97 -6.10 -13.40
C VAL A 208 -11.45 -6.40 -13.63
N TYR A 209 -12.11 -7.10 -12.72
CA TYR A 209 -13.54 -7.38 -12.80
C TYR A 209 -14.37 -6.09 -12.85
N ALA A 210 -14.08 -5.12 -11.98
CA ALA A 210 -14.76 -3.83 -12.00
C ALA A 210 -14.54 -3.07 -13.32
N MET A 211 -13.33 -3.11 -13.87
CA MET A 211 -13.02 -2.49 -15.15
C MET A 211 -13.72 -3.17 -16.34
N GLU A 212 -13.76 -4.50 -16.35
CA GLU A 212 -14.50 -5.31 -17.33
C GLU A 212 -15.98 -4.93 -17.30
N ARG A 213 -16.62 -5.01 -16.12
CA ARG A 213 -18.01 -4.61 -15.91
C ARG A 213 -18.29 -3.20 -16.41
N ASN A 214 -17.49 -2.22 -15.98
CA ASN A 214 -17.69 -0.82 -16.36
C ASN A 214 -17.49 -0.61 -17.87
N SER A 215 -16.59 -1.37 -18.50
CA SER A 215 -16.40 -1.35 -19.95
C SER A 215 -17.59 -1.93 -20.69
N GLU A 216 -18.16 -3.04 -20.22
CA GLU A 216 -19.37 -3.61 -20.80
C GLU A 216 -20.59 -2.69 -20.63
N ILE A 217 -20.80 -2.11 -19.44
CA ILE A 217 -21.87 -1.10 -19.22
C ILE A 217 -21.71 0.06 -20.21
N ALA A 218 -20.49 0.56 -20.42
CA ALA A 218 -20.25 1.66 -21.36
C ALA A 218 -20.48 1.27 -22.83
N VAL A 219 -20.11 0.04 -23.22
CA VAL A 219 -20.37 -0.50 -24.57
C VAL A 219 -21.87 -0.60 -24.80
N GLU A 220 -22.58 -1.29 -23.90
CA GLU A 220 -24.02 -1.49 -23.99
C GLU A 220 -24.79 -0.16 -23.91
N GLY A 221 -24.29 0.79 -23.13
CA GLY A 221 -24.87 2.14 -23.04
C GLY A 221 -24.75 2.88 -24.37
N ALA A 222 -23.61 2.79 -25.05
CA ALA A 222 -23.46 3.35 -26.39
C ALA A 222 -24.39 2.66 -27.40
N LEU A 223 -24.47 1.33 -27.40
CA LEU A 223 -25.32 0.58 -28.32
C LEU A 223 -26.81 0.92 -28.13
N SER A 224 -27.26 1.00 -26.88
CA SER A 224 -28.62 1.38 -26.51
C SER A 224 -29.01 2.77 -27.05
N ILE A 225 -28.10 3.74 -26.98
CA ILE A 225 -28.29 5.08 -27.57
C ILE A 225 -28.41 5.01 -29.10
N VAL A 226 -27.55 4.24 -29.76
CA VAL A 226 -27.53 4.09 -31.22
C VAL A 226 -28.79 3.38 -31.73
N GLU A 227 -29.27 2.39 -31.01
CA GLU A 227 -30.53 1.68 -31.29
C GLU A 227 -31.78 2.56 -31.05
N GLY A 228 -31.60 3.74 -30.45
CA GLY A 228 -32.70 4.66 -30.15
C GLY A 228 -33.60 4.18 -29.02
N GLU A 229 -33.05 3.41 -28.07
CA GLU A 229 -33.77 3.03 -26.87
C GLU A 229 -34.09 4.28 -26.03
N ASP A 230 -35.18 4.22 -25.26
CA ASP A 230 -35.47 5.26 -24.27
C ASP A 230 -34.66 5.05 -22.99
N GLN A 231 -34.69 6.06 -22.14
CA GLN A 231 -33.97 6.07 -20.87
C GLN A 231 -34.26 4.84 -19.99
N GLU A 232 -35.53 4.42 -19.91
CA GLU A 232 -35.93 3.35 -19.00
C GLU A 232 -35.46 1.98 -19.51
N ARG A 233 -35.55 1.75 -20.82
CA ARG A 233 -35.02 0.54 -21.45
C ARG A 233 -33.49 0.49 -21.40
N THR A 234 -32.83 1.63 -21.66
CA THR A 234 -31.38 1.79 -21.46
C THR A 234 -31.00 1.39 -20.03
N ARG A 235 -31.68 1.95 -19.03
CA ARG A 235 -31.41 1.67 -17.62
C ARG A 235 -31.59 0.19 -17.28
N GLN A 236 -32.69 -0.43 -17.71
CA GLN A 236 -32.95 -1.85 -17.46
C GLN A 236 -31.86 -2.75 -18.02
N ARG A 237 -31.37 -2.45 -19.23
CA ARG A 237 -30.25 -3.17 -19.86
C ARG A 237 -28.96 -3.02 -19.07
N LEU A 238 -28.63 -1.81 -18.62
CA LEU A 238 -27.35 -1.54 -17.96
C LEU A 238 -27.29 -2.03 -16.51
N VAL A 239 -28.39 -1.98 -15.77
CA VAL A 239 -28.45 -2.47 -14.38
C VAL A 239 -28.24 -3.99 -14.31
N ALA A 240 -28.54 -4.74 -15.38
CA ALA A 240 -28.31 -6.18 -15.45
C ALA A 240 -26.82 -6.59 -15.36
N PHE A 241 -25.89 -5.65 -15.56
CA PHE A 241 -24.45 -5.87 -15.41
C PHE A 241 -23.95 -5.63 -13.99
N LEU A 242 -24.80 -5.13 -13.08
CA LEU A 242 -24.44 -4.99 -11.68
C LEU A 242 -24.53 -6.35 -10.97
N PRO A 243 -23.61 -6.67 -10.05
CA PRO A 243 -23.66 -7.87 -9.23
C PRO A 243 -24.99 -8.02 -8.47
N GLU A 244 -25.41 -9.25 -8.21
CA GLU A 244 -26.59 -9.52 -7.37
C GLU A 244 -26.42 -8.87 -5.99
N GLY A 245 -27.37 -8.02 -5.61
CA GLY A 245 -27.33 -7.25 -4.35
C GLY A 245 -26.73 -5.85 -4.47
N GLU A 246 -26.09 -5.50 -5.60
CA GLU A 246 -25.81 -4.10 -5.95
C GLU A 246 -27.11 -3.47 -6.50
N ALA A 247 -27.67 -2.52 -5.75
CA ALA A 247 -28.90 -1.83 -6.14
C ALA A 247 -28.66 -0.88 -7.32
N ASP A 248 -29.72 -0.54 -8.04
CA ASP A 248 -29.73 0.65 -8.90
C ASP A 248 -29.45 1.87 -8.02
N PHE A 249 -28.19 2.30 -7.99
CA PHE A 249 -27.72 3.30 -7.05
C PHE A 249 -28.31 4.69 -7.32
N GLN A 250 -28.91 4.91 -8.50
CA GLN A 250 -29.70 6.11 -8.77
C GLN A 250 -30.96 6.17 -7.89
N ARG A 251 -31.50 5.01 -7.50
CA ARG A 251 -32.66 4.91 -6.60
C ARG A 251 -32.28 4.97 -5.12
N MET A 252 -30.98 5.05 -4.82
CA MET A 252 -30.43 5.12 -3.45
C MET A 252 -29.37 6.22 -3.31
N PRO A 253 -29.73 7.50 -3.56
CA PRO A 253 -28.77 8.61 -3.63
C PRO A 253 -28.06 8.93 -2.30
N GLU A 254 -28.56 8.42 -1.17
CA GLU A 254 -27.96 8.65 0.16
C GLU A 254 -26.83 7.67 0.51
N VAL A 255 -26.61 6.63 -0.31
CA VAL A 255 -25.57 5.62 -0.04
C VAL A 255 -24.24 6.06 -0.64
N ARG A 256 -23.21 6.24 0.20
CA ARG A 256 -21.84 6.42 -0.27
C ARG A 256 -21.34 5.12 -0.90
N LEU A 257 -21.13 5.12 -2.21
CA LEU A 257 -20.68 3.95 -2.95
C LEU A 257 -19.17 3.75 -2.86
N PRO A 258 -18.67 2.50 -2.92
CA PRO A 258 -17.26 2.28 -3.21
C PRO A 258 -16.92 2.85 -4.60
N PRO A 259 -15.66 3.28 -4.85
CA PRO A 259 -15.27 3.95 -6.09
C PRO A 259 -15.63 3.17 -7.36
N SER A 260 -15.49 1.83 -7.34
CA SER A 260 -15.82 0.96 -8.48
C SER A 260 -17.32 0.98 -8.81
N ALA A 261 -18.19 0.98 -7.79
CA ALA A 261 -19.64 1.07 -7.95
C ALA A 261 -20.09 2.48 -8.33
N GLN A 262 -19.42 3.52 -7.81
CA GLN A 262 -19.66 4.91 -8.22
C GLN A 262 -19.40 5.08 -9.72
N ALA A 263 -18.26 4.58 -10.21
CA ALA A 263 -17.94 4.65 -11.64
C ALA A 263 -18.98 3.92 -12.50
N ALA A 264 -19.47 2.74 -12.09
CA ALA A 264 -20.54 2.05 -12.80
C ALA A 264 -21.82 2.91 -12.86
N ASN A 265 -22.24 3.47 -11.73
CA ASN A 265 -23.42 4.32 -11.63
C ASN A 265 -23.31 5.57 -12.51
N ASP A 266 -22.15 6.22 -12.53
CA ASP A 266 -21.90 7.40 -13.36
C ASP A 266 -22.04 7.09 -14.85
N ILE A 267 -21.56 5.91 -15.29
CA ILE A 267 -21.74 5.44 -16.67
C ILE A 267 -23.21 5.21 -16.98
N ILE A 268 -23.95 4.51 -16.11
CA ILE A 268 -25.38 4.24 -16.30
C ILE A 268 -26.17 5.55 -16.40
N ARG A 269 -25.89 6.52 -15.50
CA ARG A 269 -26.51 7.84 -15.51
C ARG A 269 -26.23 8.57 -16.82
N ALA A 270 -24.97 8.66 -17.21
CA ALA A 270 -24.58 9.31 -18.46
C ALA A 270 -25.26 8.66 -19.67
N SER A 271 -25.32 7.33 -19.75
CA SER A 271 -26.00 6.63 -20.84
C SER A 271 -27.51 6.92 -20.87
N CYS A 272 -28.17 6.96 -19.72
CA CYS A 272 -29.57 7.33 -19.58
C CYS A 272 -29.85 8.76 -20.06
N ASP A 273 -29.03 9.71 -19.64
CA ASP A 273 -29.17 11.12 -20.00
C ASP A 273 -28.94 11.34 -21.50
N LEU A 274 -27.93 10.67 -22.07
CA LEU A 274 -27.66 10.70 -23.51
C LEU A 274 -28.79 10.06 -24.32
N ALA A 275 -29.34 8.93 -23.88
CA ALA A 275 -30.48 8.29 -24.56
C ALA A 275 -31.71 9.20 -24.57
N ALA A 276 -32.02 9.85 -23.44
CA ALA A 276 -33.09 10.83 -23.34
C ALA A 276 -32.87 12.03 -24.27
N LEU A 277 -31.65 12.56 -24.33
CA LEU A 277 -31.29 13.67 -25.20
C LEU A 277 -31.37 13.29 -26.69
N ALA A 278 -30.79 12.15 -27.07
CA ALA A 278 -30.82 11.63 -28.43
C ALA A 278 -32.26 11.44 -28.94
N ARG A 279 -33.17 10.98 -28.08
CA ARG A 279 -34.59 10.80 -28.41
C ARG A 279 -35.34 12.12 -28.59
N ARG A 280 -34.99 13.14 -27.80
CA ARG A 280 -35.64 14.46 -27.84
C ARG A 280 -35.12 15.35 -28.98
N GLU A 281 -33.81 15.33 -29.22
CA GLU A 281 -33.12 16.33 -30.04
C GLU A 281 -32.30 15.71 -31.18
N GLY A 282 -32.21 14.38 -31.24
CA GLY A 282 -31.41 13.64 -32.22
C GLY A 282 -29.97 13.39 -31.76
N LEU A 283 -29.27 12.48 -32.45
CA LEU A 283 -27.89 12.12 -32.11
C LEU A 283 -26.93 13.32 -32.17
N GLY A 284 -27.13 14.26 -33.10
CA GLY A 284 -26.27 15.45 -33.24
C GLY A 284 -26.19 16.31 -31.98
N ALA A 285 -27.21 16.29 -31.11
CA ALA A 285 -27.20 17.02 -29.84
C ALA A 285 -26.19 16.45 -28.81
N LEU A 286 -25.61 15.28 -29.08
CA LEU A 286 -24.66 14.63 -28.17
C LEU A 286 -23.22 15.12 -28.34
N GLU A 287 -22.90 15.87 -29.39
CA GLU A 287 -21.53 16.28 -29.73
C GLU A 287 -20.86 17.06 -28.59
N ASP A 288 -21.58 18.03 -28.01
CA ASP A 288 -21.11 18.87 -26.90
C ASP A 288 -20.93 18.11 -25.58
N ARG A 289 -21.40 16.86 -25.49
CA ARG A 289 -21.31 16.03 -24.28
C ARG A 289 -20.10 15.11 -24.26
N LEU A 290 -19.44 14.90 -25.41
CA LEU A 290 -18.42 13.87 -25.59
C LEU A 290 -17.22 14.01 -24.64
N GLU A 291 -16.80 15.24 -24.33
CA GLU A 291 -15.61 15.51 -23.51
C GLU A 291 -15.86 15.27 -22.02
N GLU A 292 -17.12 15.33 -21.57
CA GLU A 292 -17.52 15.20 -20.16
C GLU A 292 -17.94 13.77 -19.79
N LEU A 293 -17.86 12.81 -20.72
CA LEU A 293 -18.36 11.47 -20.48
C LEU A 293 -17.47 10.68 -19.50
N PRO A 294 -18.09 9.93 -18.56
CA PRO A 294 -17.36 9.26 -17.48
C PRO A 294 -16.52 8.07 -17.96
N HIS A 295 -16.72 7.60 -19.20
CA HIS A 295 -15.99 6.44 -19.71
C HIS A 295 -15.60 6.58 -21.18
N PRO A 296 -14.33 6.26 -21.53
CA PRO A 296 -13.81 6.46 -22.89
C PRO A 296 -14.47 5.57 -23.95
N LEU A 297 -15.00 4.39 -23.58
CA LEU A 297 -15.74 3.56 -24.54
C LEU A 297 -17.13 4.15 -24.85
N LEU A 298 -17.79 4.76 -23.86
CA LEU A 298 -19.07 5.42 -24.08
C LEU A 298 -18.89 6.61 -25.03
N ALA A 299 -17.90 7.47 -24.74
CA ALA A 299 -17.53 8.59 -25.61
C ALA A 299 -17.17 8.15 -27.03
N ARG A 300 -16.38 7.06 -27.14
CA ARG A 300 -16.02 6.52 -28.45
C ARG A 300 -17.24 5.99 -29.20
N GLY A 301 -18.16 5.31 -28.52
CA GLY A 301 -19.37 4.76 -29.14
C GLY A 301 -20.28 5.84 -29.69
N VAL A 302 -20.55 6.87 -28.88
CA VAL A 302 -21.34 8.04 -29.31
C VAL A 302 -20.66 8.75 -30.49
N ARG A 303 -19.33 8.93 -30.45
CA ARG A 303 -18.59 9.54 -31.56
C ARG A 303 -18.70 8.73 -32.85
N LEU A 304 -18.54 7.41 -32.79
CA LEU A 304 -18.69 6.55 -33.97
C LEU A 304 -20.10 6.64 -34.58
N ALA A 305 -21.13 6.79 -33.73
CA ALA A 305 -22.50 7.00 -34.19
C ALA A 305 -22.67 8.36 -34.90
N LEU A 306 -22.09 9.43 -34.36
CA LEU A 306 -22.07 10.76 -34.99
C LEU A 306 -21.33 10.74 -36.33
N ASP A 307 -20.24 9.96 -36.42
CA ASP A 307 -19.47 9.75 -37.65
C ASP A 307 -20.24 8.91 -38.69
N GLY A 308 -21.43 8.41 -38.37
CA GLY A 308 -22.30 7.66 -39.30
C GLY A 308 -21.96 6.17 -39.44
N ASN A 309 -21.21 5.58 -38.51
CA ASN A 309 -20.94 4.15 -38.50
C ASN A 309 -22.23 3.38 -38.11
N ASP A 310 -22.41 2.19 -38.68
CA ASP A 310 -23.54 1.33 -38.32
C ASP A 310 -23.35 0.62 -36.96
N LEU A 311 -24.45 0.09 -36.43
CA LEU A 311 -24.49 -0.54 -35.11
C LEU A 311 -23.52 -1.72 -34.98
N ASP A 312 -23.45 -2.59 -36.00
CA ASP A 312 -22.60 -3.79 -35.99
C ASP A 312 -21.12 -3.40 -36.01
N GLU A 313 -20.76 -2.35 -36.75
CA GLU A 313 -19.41 -1.80 -36.76
C GLU A 313 -19.04 -1.16 -35.43
N ILE A 314 -19.94 -0.36 -34.85
CA ILE A 314 -19.75 0.25 -33.53
C ILE A 314 -19.52 -0.84 -32.48
N GLU A 315 -20.40 -1.84 -32.40
CA GLU A 315 -20.28 -2.95 -31.46
C GLU A 315 -18.92 -3.66 -31.61
N ARG A 316 -18.56 -4.04 -32.83
CA ARG A 316 -17.31 -4.76 -33.13
C ARG A 316 -16.08 -3.97 -32.69
N MET A 317 -16.06 -2.67 -32.98
CA MET A 317 -14.95 -1.78 -32.61
C MET A 317 -14.86 -1.59 -31.10
N LEU A 318 -16.00 -1.35 -30.44
CA LEU A 318 -16.05 -1.12 -28.99
C LEU A 318 -15.68 -2.39 -28.22
N ARG A 319 -16.22 -3.56 -28.58
CA ARG A 319 -15.87 -4.84 -27.92
C ARG A 319 -14.41 -5.23 -28.14
N ARG A 320 -13.83 -4.92 -29.32
CA ARG A 320 -12.38 -5.09 -29.54
C ARG A 320 -11.58 -4.18 -28.60
N ARG A 321 -11.99 -2.91 -28.47
CA ARG A 321 -11.30 -1.94 -27.62
C ARG A 321 -11.48 -2.22 -26.13
N SER A 322 -12.64 -2.72 -25.70
CA SER A 322 -12.91 -3.22 -24.34
C SER A 322 -11.89 -4.27 -23.96
N ARG A 323 -11.83 -5.37 -24.73
CA ARG A 323 -10.87 -6.47 -24.52
C ARG A 323 -9.43 -5.99 -24.47
N SER A 324 -9.01 -5.14 -25.41
CA SER A 324 -7.64 -4.60 -25.44
C SER A 324 -7.30 -3.71 -24.24
N ARG A 325 -8.27 -2.96 -23.70
CA ARG A 325 -8.07 -2.14 -22.49
C ARG A 325 -7.93 -3.03 -21.26
N VAL A 326 -8.84 -3.98 -21.09
CA VAL A 326 -8.85 -4.93 -19.97
C VAL A 326 -7.55 -5.73 -19.93
N GLU A 327 -7.14 -6.26 -21.08
CA GLU A 327 -5.93 -7.06 -21.19
C GLU A 327 -4.67 -6.24 -20.85
N ARG A 328 -4.59 -4.98 -21.32
CA ARG A 328 -3.48 -4.08 -20.94
C ARG A 328 -3.47 -3.77 -19.45
N GLU A 329 -4.63 -3.52 -18.85
CA GLU A 329 -4.72 -3.24 -17.41
C GLU A 329 -4.32 -4.45 -16.58
N ARG A 330 -4.83 -5.64 -16.94
CA ARG A 330 -4.47 -6.90 -16.28
C ARG A 330 -2.96 -7.12 -16.31
N ARG A 331 -2.34 -7.02 -17.49
CA ARG A 331 -0.88 -7.15 -17.63
C ARG A 331 -0.13 -6.13 -16.77
N LYS A 332 -0.55 -4.86 -16.79
CA LYS A 332 0.06 -3.80 -15.96
C LYS A 332 0.04 -4.17 -14.48
N LEU A 333 -1.11 -4.64 -13.98
CA LEU A 333 -1.29 -5.00 -12.58
C LEU A 333 -0.56 -6.30 -12.19
N GLU A 334 -0.52 -7.29 -13.08
CA GLU A 334 0.25 -8.52 -12.87
C GLU A 334 1.77 -8.25 -12.87
N THR A 335 2.27 -7.42 -13.79
CA THR A 335 3.67 -6.96 -13.79
C THR A 335 3.98 -6.17 -12.51
N LEU A 336 3.00 -5.40 -12.00
CA LEU A 336 3.17 -4.70 -10.74
C LEU A 336 3.26 -5.69 -9.58
N LEU A 337 2.39 -6.70 -9.51
CA LEU A 337 2.45 -7.74 -8.49
C LEU A 337 3.83 -8.38 -8.47
N GLU A 338 4.26 -8.93 -9.61
CA GLU A 338 5.57 -9.58 -9.73
C GLU A 338 6.70 -8.63 -9.30
N GLY A 339 6.64 -7.37 -9.76
CA GLY A 339 7.60 -6.37 -9.37
C GLY A 339 7.65 -6.08 -7.86
N ILE A 340 6.51 -6.05 -7.18
CA ILE A 340 6.44 -5.87 -5.73
C ILE A 340 7.00 -7.09 -4.99
N LEU A 341 6.77 -8.31 -5.48
CA LEU A 341 7.36 -9.53 -4.90
C LEU A 341 8.90 -9.50 -5.02
N LEU A 342 9.42 -9.18 -6.20
CA LEU A 342 10.87 -9.04 -6.42
C LEU A 342 11.49 -7.90 -5.57
N LEU A 343 10.77 -6.79 -5.40
CA LEU A 343 11.16 -5.71 -4.50
C LEU A 343 11.27 -6.21 -3.06
N ARG A 344 10.27 -6.98 -2.60
CA ARG A 344 10.23 -7.54 -1.24
C ARG A 344 11.36 -8.54 -0.98
N GLU A 345 11.76 -9.30 -1.99
CA GLU A 345 12.91 -10.21 -1.95
C GLU A 345 14.26 -9.48 -1.98
N GLY A 346 14.28 -8.16 -2.18
CA GLY A 346 15.50 -7.36 -2.24
C GLY A 346 16.31 -7.54 -3.52
N ARG A 347 15.67 -7.98 -4.62
CA ARG A 347 16.29 -8.13 -5.94
C ARG A 347 16.80 -6.79 -6.46
N ASP A 348 17.93 -6.80 -7.14
CA ASP A 348 18.52 -5.57 -7.67
C ASP A 348 17.77 -5.05 -8.91
N PRO A 349 17.90 -3.75 -9.24
CA PRO A 349 17.17 -3.14 -10.34
C PRO A 349 17.44 -3.73 -11.73
N ALA A 350 18.61 -4.33 -11.97
CA ALA A 350 18.92 -4.93 -13.25
C ALA A 350 18.20 -6.27 -13.39
N TYR A 351 18.26 -7.10 -12.34
CA TYR A 351 17.51 -8.36 -12.28
C TYR A 351 16.00 -8.13 -12.43
N ILE A 352 15.43 -7.13 -11.74
CA ILE A 352 14.00 -6.82 -11.84
C ILE A 352 13.60 -6.46 -13.28
N ARG A 353 14.42 -5.67 -13.98
CA ARG A 353 14.15 -5.33 -15.39
C ARG A 353 14.11 -6.57 -16.26
N GLU A 354 15.16 -7.38 -16.19
CA GLU A 354 15.29 -8.60 -16.98
C GLU A 354 14.14 -9.59 -16.70
N ALA A 355 13.83 -9.83 -15.42
CA ALA A 355 12.77 -10.76 -15.03
C ALA A 355 11.39 -10.30 -15.50
N LEU A 356 11.06 -9.01 -15.34
CA LEU A 356 9.76 -8.48 -15.75
C LEU A 356 9.63 -8.34 -17.28
N GLU A 357 10.73 -8.04 -17.99
CA GLU A 357 10.75 -8.06 -19.45
C GLU A 357 10.50 -9.49 -19.98
N GLY A 358 11.19 -10.49 -19.41
CA GLY A 358 10.95 -11.90 -19.75
C GLY A 358 9.52 -12.36 -19.45
N PHE A 359 8.96 -11.96 -18.30
CA PHE A 359 7.56 -12.23 -17.95
C PHE A 359 6.57 -11.67 -18.98
N LEU A 360 6.86 -10.49 -19.54
CA LEU A 360 6.01 -9.90 -20.59
C LEU A 360 6.12 -10.63 -21.92
N GLU A 361 7.30 -11.14 -22.27
CA GLU A 361 7.51 -11.93 -23.49
C GLU A 361 6.78 -13.28 -23.44
N GLU A 362 6.77 -13.94 -22.29
CA GLU A 362 6.05 -15.21 -22.10
C GLU A 362 4.52 -15.07 -22.20
N LYS A 363 3.99 -13.89 -21.87
CA LYS A 363 2.55 -13.56 -21.91
C LYS A 363 2.11 -12.81 -23.18
N ALA A 364 3.02 -12.50 -24.11
CA ALA A 364 2.73 -11.80 -25.37
C ALA A 364 2.21 -12.75 -26.44
#